data_AF-A0A059GA76-F1
#
_entry.id   AF-A0A059GA76-F1
#
_cell.length_a   1.000
_cell.length_b   1.000
_cell.length_c   1.000
_cell.angle_alpha   90.00
_cell.angle_beta   90.00
_cell.angle_gamma   90.00
#
_symmetry.space_group_name_H-M   'P 1'
#
loop_
_entity.id
_entity.type
_entity.pdbx_description
1 polymer ?
#
loop_
_entity_poly.entity_id
_entity_poly.type
_entity_poly.pdbx_seq_one_letter_code
_entity_poly.pdbx_strand_id
1 'polypeptide(L)'
;MSHAYPLARNVTEALDPAARGARTRVEAEKLAGGLVVESLHTEWMSVSEEEAAAKMAGTADGLTHGFLQRYEDDKGAPVLAVSYWRLVDPATAKKAAKPKKPAPAPEPKADETDHTDDLYFRSGRTKPGRRKRFVDPNQLDLFESNEG
;
A
#
# COMPACT_ATOMS: atom_id res chain seq x y z
N MET A 1 -1.68 3.98 -14.54
CA MET A 1 -0.51 3.11 -14.29
C MET A 1 -0.85 2.17 -13.17
N SER A 2 -0.69 0.85 -13.34
CA SER A 2 -0.87 -0.05 -12.21
C SER A 2 0.27 -1.04 -12.13
N HIS A 3 0.86 -1.12 -10.95
CA HIS A 3 2.01 -1.96 -10.67
C HIS A 3 1.53 -3.37 -10.34
N ALA A 4 1.86 -4.32 -11.21
CA ALA A 4 1.67 -5.74 -10.96
C ALA A 4 3.04 -6.39 -10.85
N TYR A 5 3.18 -7.28 -9.88
CA TYR A 5 4.43 -8.00 -9.63
C TYR A 5 4.31 -9.42 -10.19
N PRO A 6 5.33 -9.93 -10.87
CA PRO A 6 5.34 -11.27 -11.42
C PRO A 6 5.26 -12.32 -10.30
N LEU A 7 4.61 -13.44 -10.59
CA LEU A 7 4.60 -14.62 -9.74
C LEU A 7 5.70 -15.58 -10.20
N ALA A 8 6.65 -15.89 -9.32
CA ALA A 8 7.80 -16.71 -9.69
C ALA A 8 8.42 -17.43 -8.49
N ARG A 9 9.13 -18.53 -8.73
CA ARG A 9 9.92 -19.24 -7.70
C ARG A 9 11.28 -18.58 -7.46
N ASN A 10 11.82 -17.92 -8.48
CA ASN A 10 13.12 -17.27 -8.49
C ASN A 10 13.12 -16.04 -9.43
N VAL A 11 14.20 -15.25 -9.40
CA VAL A 11 14.31 -14.05 -10.23
C VAL A 11 14.35 -14.33 -11.73
N THR A 12 14.98 -15.41 -12.15
CA THR A 12 15.06 -15.75 -13.57
C THR A 12 13.67 -15.98 -14.17
N GLU A 13 12.78 -16.62 -13.42
CA GLU A 13 11.37 -16.80 -13.81
C GLU A 13 10.58 -15.49 -13.66
N ALA A 14 10.91 -14.64 -12.68
CA ALA A 14 10.28 -13.34 -12.52
C ALA A 14 10.57 -12.36 -13.67
N LEU A 15 11.73 -12.51 -14.33
CA LEU A 15 12.13 -11.71 -15.48
C LEU A 15 11.60 -12.25 -16.82
N ASP A 16 10.90 -13.38 -16.82
CA ASP A 16 10.27 -13.92 -18.03
C ASP A 16 9.10 -13.02 -18.47
N PRO A 17 9.05 -12.53 -19.72
CA PRO A 17 7.92 -11.73 -20.22
C PRO A 17 6.58 -12.48 -20.19
N ALA A 18 6.58 -13.81 -20.12
CA ALA A 18 5.38 -14.64 -19.97
C ALA A 18 4.88 -14.76 -18.51
N ALA A 19 5.63 -14.23 -17.54
CA ALA A 19 5.26 -14.31 -16.13
C ALA A 19 3.94 -13.58 -15.86
N ARG A 20 3.04 -14.25 -15.14
CA ARG A 20 1.77 -13.64 -14.73
C ARG A 20 2.02 -12.63 -13.62
N GLY A 21 1.35 -11.49 -13.70
CA GLY A 21 1.43 -10.42 -12.70
C GLY A 21 0.21 -10.34 -11.79
N ALA A 22 0.42 -10.05 -10.51
CA ALA A 22 -0.64 -9.69 -9.57
C ALA A 22 -0.29 -8.43 -8.79
N ARG A 23 -1.28 -7.58 -8.53
CA ARG A 23 -1.07 -6.34 -7.76
C ARG A 23 -1.11 -6.60 -6.27
N THR A 24 -1.98 -7.52 -5.86
CA THR A 24 -2.20 -7.87 -4.45
C THR A 24 -1.86 -9.32 -4.19
N ARG A 25 -1.55 -9.64 -2.92
CA ARG A 25 -1.34 -11.02 -2.48
C ARG A 25 -2.56 -11.92 -2.77
N VAL A 26 -3.78 -11.40 -2.58
CA VAL A 26 -5.02 -12.16 -2.82
C VAL A 26 -5.19 -12.53 -4.29
N GLU A 27 -4.85 -11.62 -5.19
CA GLU A 27 -4.81 -11.91 -6.63
C GLU A 27 -3.72 -12.92 -6.96
N ALA A 28 -2.53 -12.77 -6.36
CA ALA A 28 -1.43 -13.69 -6.56
C ALA A 28 -1.80 -15.13 -6.12
N GLU A 29 -2.46 -15.28 -4.97
CA GLU A 29 -2.90 -16.58 -4.47
C GLU A 29 -3.93 -17.25 -5.40
N LYS A 30 -4.82 -16.47 -6.02
CA LYS A 30 -5.75 -16.99 -7.04
C LYS A 30 -5.04 -17.45 -8.32
N LEU A 31 -3.94 -16.79 -8.68
CA LEU A 31 -3.16 -17.09 -9.89
C LEU A 31 -2.09 -18.17 -9.67
N ALA A 32 -1.71 -18.47 -8.43
CA ALA A 32 -0.63 -19.38 -8.06
C ALA A 32 -0.89 -20.87 -8.37
N GLY A 33 -2.11 -21.25 -8.76
CA GLY A 33 -2.39 -22.57 -9.37
C GLY A 33 -2.05 -23.78 -8.49
N GLY A 34 -2.09 -23.64 -7.16
CA GLY A 34 -1.76 -24.70 -6.20
C GLY A 34 -0.41 -24.52 -5.49
N LEU A 35 0.40 -23.55 -5.92
CA LEU A 35 1.56 -23.08 -5.16
C LEU A 35 1.14 -22.06 -4.10
N VAL A 36 1.95 -21.93 -3.05
CA VAL A 36 1.71 -20.97 -1.98
C VAL A 36 2.51 -19.71 -2.27
N VAL A 37 1.85 -18.55 -2.19
CA VAL A 37 2.52 -17.26 -2.18
C VAL A 37 3.11 -17.05 -0.78
N GLU A 38 4.44 -17.08 -0.69
CA GLU A 38 5.16 -16.87 0.58
C GLU A 38 5.09 -15.40 1.00
N SER A 39 5.66 -14.52 0.16
CA SER A 39 5.72 -13.08 0.38
C SER A 39 6.06 -12.35 -0.93
N LEU A 40 5.95 -11.02 -0.91
CA LEU A 40 6.60 -10.18 -1.93
C LEU A 40 8.09 -10.13 -1.60
N HIS A 41 8.92 -10.64 -2.50
CA HIS A 41 10.36 -10.72 -2.34
C HIS A 41 11.03 -9.74 -3.30
N THR A 42 12.08 -9.04 -2.83
CA THR A 42 12.93 -8.20 -3.67
C THR A 42 14.33 -8.76 -3.66
N GLU A 43 14.84 -9.11 -4.83
CA GLU A 43 16.18 -9.65 -5.01
C GLU A 43 17.04 -8.67 -5.79
N TRP A 44 18.30 -8.55 -5.38
CA TRP A 44 19.25 -7.59 -5.90
C TRP A 44 20.28 -8.31 -6.76
N MET A 45 20.44 -7.87 -8.01
CA MET A 45 21.38 -8.46 -8.96
C MET A 45 22.31 -7.41 -9.52
N SER A 46 23.62 -7.56 -9.27
CA SER A 46 24.64 -6.83 -10.01
C SER A 46 24.72 -7.39 -11.43
N VAL A 47 24.60 -6.52 -12.42
CA VAL A 47 24.61 -6.89 -13.84
C VAL A 47 25.52 -5.93 -14.61
N SER A 48 25.88 -6.30 -15.84
CA SER A 48 26.55 -5.35 -16.74
C SER A 48 25.56 -4.27 -17.21
N GLU A 49 26.09 -3.15 -17.73
CA GLU A 49 25.25 -2.06 -18.24
C GLU A 49 24.41 -2.49 -19.46
N GLU A 50 24.98 -3.31 -20.33
CA GLU A 50 24.28 -3.88 -21.48
C GLU A 50 23.11 -4.77 -21.06
N GLU A 51 23.33 -5.63 -20.05
CA GLU A 51 22.28 -6.49 -19.49
C GLU A 51 21.20 -5.68 -18.77
N ALA A 52 21.59 -4.63 -18.03
CA ALA A 52 20.65 -3.75 -17.36
C ALA A 52 19.73 -3.06 -18.37
N ALA A 53 20.31 -2.52 -19.45
CA ALA A 53 19.55 -1.88 -20.51
C ALA A 53 18.60 -2.87 -21.22
N ALA A 54 19.08 -4.07 -21.56
CA ALA A 54 18.27 -5.10 -22.20
C ALA A 54 17.06 -5.52 -21.34
N LYS A 55 17.27 -5.75 -20.04
CA LYS A 55 16.21 -6.15 -19.10
C LYS A 55 15.19 -5.02 -18.87
N MET A 56 15.65 -3.78 -18.75
CA MET A 56 14.77 -2.62 -18.60
C MET A 56 13.93 -2.37 -19.86
N ALA A 57 14.52 -2.51 -21.05
CA ALA A 57 13.81 -2.33 -22.32
C ALA A 57 12.72 -3.39 -22.53
N GLY A 58 13.01 -4.67 -22.24
CA GLY A 58 12.03 -5.76 -22.38
C GLY A 58 10.84 -5.67 -21.42
N THR A 59 10.96 -4.88 -20.34
CA THR A 59 9.92 -4.75 -19.30
C THR A 59 8.96 -3.57 -19.56
N ALA A 60 9.29 -2.64 -20.47
CA ALA A 60 8.51 -1.44 -20.71
C ALA A 60 7.09 -1.72 -21.25
N ASP A 61 6.93 -2.80 -22.02
CA ASP A 61 5.68 -3.13 -22.72
C ASP A 61 4.83 -4.22 -22.01
N GLY A 62 5.29 -4.75 -20.88
CA GLY A 62 4.66 -5.88 -20.17
C GLY A 62 3.58 -5.48 -19.17
N LEU A 63 2.63 -6.39 -18.89
CA LEU A 63 1.51 -6.21 -17.94
C LEU A 63 1.99 -5.94 -16.49
N THR A 64 3.22 -6.34 -16.17
CA THR A 64 3.90 -6.16 -14.88
C THR A 64 4.76 -4.90 -14.91
N HIS A 65 4.18 -3.75 -14.58
CA HIS A 65 4.92 -2.49 -14.51
C HIS A 65 5.51 -2.25 -13.12
N GLY A 66 6.78 -1.83 -13.04
CA GLY A 66 7.42 -1.34 -11.81
C GLY A 66 8.00 -2.41 -10.87
N PHE A 67 8.06 -3.66 -11.31
CA PHE A 67 8.70 -4.74 -10.55
C PHE A 67 10.23 -4.73 -10.66
N LEU A 68 10.76 -4.10 -11.72
CA LEU A 68 12.19 -3.95 -11.98
C LEU A 68 12.61 -2.50 -11.75
N GLN A 69 13.61 -2.29 -10.91
CA GLN A 69 14.19 -0.99 -10.61
C GLN A 69 15.70 -1.03 -10.81
N ARG A 70 16.27 0.00 -11.43
CA ARG A 70 17.71 0.16 -11.62
C ARG A 70 18.28 1.08 -10.54
N TYR A 71 19.38 0.62 -9.97
CA TYR A 71 20.23 1.29 -9.00
C TYR A 71 21.69 1.22 -9.45
N GLU A 72 22.57 1.84 -8.67
CA GLU A 72 24.01 1.80 -8.85
C GLU A 72 24.66 1.36 -7.54
N ASP A 73 25.73 0.59 -7.63
CA ASP A 73 26.55 0.22 -6.48
C ASP A 73 27.55 1.33 -6.12
N ASP A 74 28.33 1.10 -5.07
CA ASP A 74 29.36 2.01 -4.56
C ASP A 74 30.44 2.37 -5.60
N LYS A 75 30.53 1.61 -6.70
CA LYS A 75 31.51 1.76 -7.79
C LYS A 75 30.86 2.31 -9.07
N GLY A 76 29.57 2.63 -9.04
CA GLY A 76 28.79 3.08 -10.21
C GLY A 76 28.38 1.97 -11.17
N ALA A 77 28.56 0.69 -10.79
CA ALA A 77 28.08 -0.42 -11.59
C ALA A 77 26.56 -0.62 -11.39
N PRO A 78 25.81 -1.00 -12.44
CA PRO A 78 24.37 -1.10 -12.35
C PRO A 78 23.93 -2.31 -11.51
N VAL A 79 22.95 -2.07 -10.65
CA VAL A 79 22.29 -3.08 -9.81
C VAL A 79 20.80 -3.05 -10.10
N LEU A 80 20.21 -4.21 -10.35
CA LEU A 80 18.77 -4.34 -10.55
C LEU A 80 18.11 -4.88 -9.28
N ALA A 81 17.05 -4.22 -8.83
CA ALA A 81 16.15 -4.74 -7.83
C ALA A 81 14.91 -5.34 -8.53
N VAL A 82 14.70 -6.64 -8.35
CA VAL A 82 13.58 -7.38 -8.93
C VAL A 82 12.62 -7.78 -7.83
N SER A 83 11.42 -7.21 -7.86
CA SER A 83 10.35 -7.48 -6.88
C SER A 83 9.31 -8.46 -7.46
N TYR A 84 9.04 -9.57 -6.78
CA TYR A 84 8.13 -10.60 -7.29
C TYR A 84 7.40 -11.34 -6.16
N TRP A 85 6.22 -11.86 -6.45
CA TRP A 85 5.51 -12.77 -5.54
C TRP A 85 6.21 -14.12 -5.54
N ARG A 86 6.88 -14.45 -4.42
CA ARG A 86 7.63 -15.69 -4.32
C ARG A 86 6.69 -16.87 -4.12
N LEU A 87 6.73 -17.79 -5.08
CA LEU A 87 5.99 -19.04 -5.05
C LEU A 87 6.81 -20.16 -4.44
N VAL A 88 6.22 -20.88 -3.50
CA VAL A 88 6.83 -22.05 -2.85
C VAL A 88 5.86 -23.22 -2.87
N ASP A 89 6.40 -24.43 -2.80
CA ASP A 89 5.57 -25.63 -2.70
C ASP A 89 4.81 -25.64 -1.36
N PRO A 90 3.55 -26.12 -1.32
CA PRO A 90 2.74 -26.13 -0.10
C PRO A 90 3.37 -26.97 1.03
N ALA A 91 4.21 -27.94 0.70
CA ALA A 91 4.95 -28.75 1.67
C ALA A 91 6.06 -27.95 2.38
N THR A 92 6.72 -27.03 1.68
CA THR A 92 7.78 -26.16 2.22
C THR A 92 7.21 -24.90 2.88
N ALA A 93 6.03 -24.45 2.45
CA ALA A 93 5.31 -23.30 3.01
C ALA A 93 4.92 -23.47 4.49
N LYS A 94 4.82 -24.70 5.00
CA LYS A 94 4.42 -25.00 6.38
C LYS A 94 5.34 -24.41 7.48
N LYS A 95 6.49 -23.83 7.11
CA LYS A 95 7.40 -23.15 8.05
C LYS A 95 7.31 -21.62 8.09
N ALA A 96 6.56 -20.98 7.19
CA ALA A 96 6.31 -19.55 7.30
C ALA A 96 5.31 -19.32 8.44
N ALA A 97 5.81 -18.76 9.54
CA ALA A 97 5.08 -18.54 10.78
C ALA A 97 3.69 -17.95 10.49
N LYS A 98 2.65 -18.54 11.10
CA LYS A 98 1.35 -17.87 11.25
C LYS A 98 1.65 -16.43 11.69
N PRO A 99 1.04 -15.39 11.09
CA PRO A 99 1.18 -14.04 11.61
C PRO A 99 0.85 -14.13 13.10
N LYS A 100 1.84 -13.86 13.96
CA LYS A 100 1.59 -13.76 15.39
C LYS A 100 0.53 -12.67 15.46
N LYS A 101 -0.70 -13.05 15.84
CA LYS A 101 -1.69 -12.10 16.30
C LYS A 101 -0.93 -11.19 17.27
N PRO A 102 -0.87 -9.87 17.05
CA PRO A 102 -0.15 -9.02 17.98
C PRO A 102 -0.68 -9.37 19.36
N ALA A 103 0.24 -9.70 20.28
CA ALA A 103 -0.15 -9.87 21.67
C ALA A 103 -0.92 -8.60 22.04
N PRO A 104 -2.08 -8.71 22.72
CA PRO A 104 -2.79 -7.52 23.16
C PRO A 104 -1.79 -6.62 23.86
N ALA A 105 -1.63 -5.40 23.37
CA ALA A 105 -0.76 -4.42 23.99
C ALA A 105 -1.14 -4.37 25.48
N PRO A 106 -0.15 -4.31 26.40
CA PRO A 106 -0.48 -4.05 27.81
C PRO A 106 -1.37 -2.82 27.86
N GLU A 107 -2.44 -2.89 28.65
CA GLU A 107 -3.42 -1.80 28.78
C GLU A 107 -2.67 -0.47 28.94
N PRO A 108 -2.98 0.54 28.10
CA PRO A 108 -2.31 1.82 28.19
C PRO A 108 -2.55 2.38 29.60
N LYS A 109 -1.47 2.73 30.30
CA LYS A 109 -1.59 3.66 31.42
C LYS A 109 -2.24 4.92 30.86
N ALA A 110 -3.31 5.35 31.51
CA ALA A 110 -4.31 6.27 30.99
C ALA A 110 -3.85 7.74 30.80
N ASP A 111 -2.57 8.02 30.59
CA ASP A 111 -2.06 9.40 30.62
C ASP A 111 -1.22 9.83 29.41
N GLU A 112 -1.10 9.02 28.36
CA GLU A 112 -0.48 9.47 27.10
C GLU A 112 -1.36 9.10 25.92
N THR A 113 -2.43 9.87 25.75
CA THR A 113 -3.01 10.03 24.42
C THR A 113 -1.98 10.71 23.53
N ASP A 114 -1.34 9.90 22.68
CA ASP A 114 -0.51 10.33 21.57
C ASP A 114 -1.36 11.13 20.57
N HIS A 115 -1.56 12.40 20.87
CA HIS A 115 -2.32 13.36 20.08
C HIS A 115 -1.39 14.06 19.07
N THR A 116 -0.62 13.29 18.31
CA THR A 116 0.19 13.82 17.20
C THR A 116 -0.64 14.47 16.09
N ASP A 117 -1.95 14.17 16.02
CA ASP A 117 -2.86 14.77 15.05
C ASP A 117 -3.56 16.05 15.54
N ASP A 118 -3.60 16.36 16.84
CA ASP A 118 -4.28 17.58 17.34
C ASP A 118 -3.44 18.86 17.20
N LEU A 119 -2.21 18.75 16.68
CA LEU A 119 -1.36 19.92 16.41
C LEU A 119 -1.89 20.76 15.23
N TYR A 120 -2.65 20.16 14.31
CA TYR A 120 -3.17 20.85 13.12
C TYR A 120 -4.69 21.12 13.17
N PHE A 121 -5.44 20.51 14.10
CA PHE A 121 -6.87 20.77 14.31
C PHE A 121 -7.16 21.78 15.42
N ARG A 122 -6.22 22.70 15.72
CA ARG A 122 -6.54 23.90 16.53
C ARG A 122 -7.24 24.96 15.70
N SER A 123 -8.33 24.60 15.02
CA SER A 123 -9.31 25.56 14.51
C SER A 123 -10.60 25.42 15.32
N GLY A 124 -10.77 26.29 16.32
CA GLY A 124 -12.09 26.61 16.83
C GLY A 124 -12.43 26.13 18.24
N ARG A 125 -11.60 26.43 19.25
CA ARG A 125 -12.12 26.58 20.62
C ARG A 125 -12.88 27.90 20.74
N THR A 126 -14.02 28.01 20.06
CA THR A 126 -15.05 28.99 20.43
C THR A 126 -16.15 28.21 21.14
N LYS A 127 -16.19 28.30 22.48
CA LYS A 127 -17.39 27.92 23.23
C LYS A 127 -18.52 28.81 22.73
N PRO A 128 -19.59 28.32 22.07
CA PRO A 128 -20.77 29.16 21.94
C PRO A 128 -21.40 29.21 23.33
N GLY A 129 -21.14 30.31 24.04
CA GLY A 129 -21.86 30.64 25.25
C GLY A 129 -23.35 30.57 24.96
N ARG A 130 -24.09 29.79 25.75
CA ARG A 130 -25.53 29.60 25.62
C ARG A 130 -26.25 30.91 25.98
N ARG A 131 -26.26 31.89 25.08
CA ARG A 131 -27.27 32.95 25.11
C ARG A 131 -28.47 32.42 24.34
N LYS A 132 -29.47 31.95 25.07
CA LYS A 132 -30.81 31.77 24.49
C LYS A 132 -31.22 33.14 23.95
N ARG A 133 -31.27 33.29 22.62
CA ARG A 133 -32.02 34.39 22.03
C ARG A 133 -33.47 34.14 22.41
N PHE A 134 -34.07 35.07 23.15
CA PHE A 134 -35.51 35.08 23.36
C PHE A 134 -36.14 35.26 21.98
N VAL A 135 -36.82 34.23 21.49
CA VAL A 135 -37.52 34.27 20.20
C VAL A 135 -38.88 34.90 20.49
N ASP A 136 -39.13 36.05 19.88
CA ASP A 136 -40.40 36.74 19.99
C ASP A 136 -41.49 35.88 19.32
N PRO A 137 -42.60 35.53 20.02
CA PRO A 137 -43.66 34.70 19.46
C PRO A 137 -44.33 35.30 18.22
N ASN A 138 -44.21 36.61 17.96
CA ASN A 138 -44.79 37.26 16.78
C ASN A 138 -43.84 37.29 15.57
N GLN A 139 -42.71 36.57 15.57
CA GLN A 139 -41.77 36.56 14.44
C GLN A 139 -42.35 36.01 13.12
N LEU A 140 -43.49 35.31 13.16
CA LEU A 140 -44.17 34.80 11.96
C LEU A 140 -45.21 35.77 11.38
N ASP A 141 -45.58 36.83 12.12
CA ASP A 141 -46.51 37.89 11.65
C ASP A 141 -45.83 38.90 10.70
N LEU A 142 -44.53 38.78 10.47
CA LEU A 142 -43.83 39.55 9.42
C LEU A 142 -44.23 39.12 7.99
N PHE A 143 -45.04 38.07 7.87
CA PHE A 143 -45.67 37.64 6.63
C PHE A 143 -47.19 37.76 6.76
N GLU A 144 -47.69 38.90 7.25
CA GLU A 144 -49.06 39.31 6.92
C GLU A 144 -49.18 39.19 5.40
N SER A 145 -50.12 38.32 5.00
CA SER A 145 -50.38 37.99 3.63
C SER A 145 -50.72 39.29 2.91
N ASN A 146 -49.89 39.62 1.93
CA ASN A 146 -50.15 40.68 0.97
C ASN A 146 -51.42 40.30 0.20
N GLU A 147 -52.59 40.65 0.75
CA GLU A 147 -53.87 40.70 0.04
C GLU A 147 -54.24 42.18 -0.13
N GLY A 148 -54.17 42.66 -1.37
CA GLY A 148 -54.55 44.02 -1.77
C GLY A 148 -53.81 44.52 -2.98
#